data_AF-A0A523LT07-F1
#
_entry.id   AF-A0A523LT07-F1
#
_cell.length_a   1.000
_cell.length_b   1.000
_cell.length_c   1.000
_cell.angle_alpha   90.00
_cell.angle_beta   90.00
_cell.angle_gamma   90.00
#
_symmetry.space_group_name_H-M   'P 1'
#
loop_
_entity.id
_entity.type
_entity.pdbx_description
1 polymer ?
#
loop_
_entity_poly.entity_id
_entity_poly.type
_entity_poly.pdbx_seq_one_letter_code
_entity_poly.pdbx_strand_id
1 'polypeptide(L)'
;MNGWPDQQRCWHYLKLLSLLSVQFLLIYGGANLLSAHRSDVHQIYFEWELAVPLLPSMVWIYASIVPLMLSPLLCLDISQQNYLAKQMALVMLIAGAVFLVFPGKVGYESVADLPRAIAAIRSIDLPYNVFPSLHVALSSIIMLHLYRTFDSRGRVFLAIWLVALIASVLFTHQHHIADVLGGLALAWLCYRLVPLERCR
;
A
#
# COMPACT_ATOMS: atom_id res chain seq x y z
N MET A 1 -16.65 -19.07 -0.23
CA MET A 1 -15.17 -18.99 -0.10
C MET A 1 -14.60 -20.19 -0.82
N ASN A 2 -13.63 -19.97 -1.73
CA ASN A 2 -12.95 -21.08 -2.38
C ASN A 2 -12.20 -21.88 -1.30
N GLY A 3 -12.17 -23.21 -1.41
CA GLY A 3 -11.40 -24.05 -0.48
C GLY A 3 -9.90 -23.71 -0.48
N TRP A 4 -9.13 -24.43 0.34
CA TRP A 4 -7.67 -24.29 0.38
C TRP A 4 -7.05 -24.26 -1.03
N PRO A 5 -6.06 -23.39 -1.28
CA PRO A 5 -5.47 -23.25 -2.61
C PRO A 5 -4.84 -24.57 -3.06
N ASP A 6 -5.18 -24.98 -4.29
CA ASP A 6 -4.49 -26.07 -4.95
C ASP A 6 -3.07 -25.66 -5.35
N GLN A 7 -2.27 -26.66 -5.73
CA GLN A 7 -0.87 -26.45 -6.10
C GLN A 7 -0.71 -25.48 -7.27
N GLN A 8 -1.63 -25.49 -8.24
CA GLN A 8 -1.59 -24.60 -9.40
C GLN A 8 -1.79 -23.14 -8.99
N ARG A 9 -2.78 -22.87 -8.13
CA ARG A 9 -3.06 -21.53 -7.59
C ARG A 9 -1.91 -21.00 -6.76
N CYS A 10 -1.28 -21.86 -5.94
CA CYS A 10 -0.09 -21.51 -5.19
C CYS A 10 1.08 -21.09 -6.09
N TRP A 11 1.44 -21.90 -7.09
CA TRP A 11 2.54 -21.55 -8.01
C TRP A 11 2.25 -20.30 -8.83
N HIS A 12 1.02 -20.16 -9.31
CA HIS A 12 0.59 -18.97 -10.04
C HIS A 12 0.73 -17.70 -9.19
N TYR A 13 0.25 -17.75 -7.95
CA TYR A 13 0.37 -16.63 -7.03
C TYR A 13 1.81 -16.28 -6.69
N LEU A 14 2.66 -17.29 -6.43
CA LEU A 14 4.09 -17.09 -6.17
C LEU A 14 4.78 -16.42 -7.35
N LYS A 15 4.44 -16.80 -8.59
CA LYS A 15 4.94 -16.13 -9.80
C LYS A 15 4.53 -14.67 -9.85
N LEU A 16 3.25 -14.35 -9.63
CA LEU A 16 2.75 -12.97 -9.61
C LEU A 16 3.42 -12.14 -8.51
N LEU A 17 3.51 -12.69 -7.30
CA LEU A 17 4.14 -12.04 -6.15
C LEU A 17 5.63 -11.75 -6.42
N SER A 18 6.34 -12.68 -7.05
CA SER A 18 7.76 -12.50 -7.41
C SER A 18 7.92 -11.38 -8.43
N LEU A 19 7.10 -11.36 -9.48
CA LEU A 19 7.14 -10.31 -10.51
C LEU A 19 6.81 -8.93 -9.93
N LEU A 20 5.76 -8.82 -9.11
CA LEU A 20 5.39 -7.57 -8.46
C LEU A 20 6.45 -7.12 -7.46
N SER A 21 7.09 -8.04 -6.73
CA SER A 21 8.20 -7.71 -5.82
C SER A 21 9.39 -7.15 -6.57
N VAL A 22 9.80 -7.76 -7.68
CA VAL A 22 10.89 -7.24 -8.52
C VAL A 22 10.52 -5.86 -9.08
N GLN A 23 9.29 -5.69 -9.58
CA GLN A 23 8.81 -4.40 -10.06
C GLN A 23 8.83 -3.34 -8.95
N PHE A 24 8.37 -3.67 -7.75
CA PHE A 24 8.40 -2.79 -6.60
C PHE A 24 9.83 -2.37 -6.28
N LEU A 25 10.77 -3.31 -6.15
CA LEU A 25 12.17 -3.01 -5.83
C LEU A 25 12.81 -2.09 -6.88
N LEU A 26 12.55 -2.33 -8.17
CA LEU A 26 13.07 -1.50 -9.25
C LEU A 26 12.47 -0.10 -9.23
N ILE A 27 11.16 0.03 -9.08
CA ILE A 27 10.48 1.33 -9.15
C ILE A 27 10.67 2.10 -7.85
N TYR A 28 10.30 1.52 -6.72
CA TYR A 28 10.39 2.16 -5.41
C TYR A 28 11.85 2.39 -5.02
N GLY A 29 12.68 1.34 -5.07
CA GLY A 29 14.11 1.47 -4.77
C GLY A 29 14.81 2.41 -5.74
N GLY A 30 14.57 2.26 -7.05
CA GLY A 30 15.17 3.12 -8.08
C GLY A 30 14.77 4.59 -7.95
N ALA A 31 13.48 4.90 -7.76
CA ALA A 31 13.01 6.27 -7.57
C ALA A 31 13.63 6.91 -6.33
N ASN A 32 13.74 6.14 -5.24
CA ASN A 32 14.35 6.64 -4.01
C ASN A 32 15.86 6.90 -4.18
N LEU A 33 16.59 5.98 -4.82
CA LEU A 33 18.03 6.12 -5.09
C LEU A 33 18.31 7.37 -5.94
N LEU A 34 17.53 7.58 -7.00
CA LEU A 34 17.65 8.77 -7.84
C LEU A 34 17.32 10.05 -7.06
N SER A 35 16.29 10.00 -6.21
CA SER A 35 15.85 11.14 -5.41
C SER A 35 16.81 11.50 -4.27
N ALA A 36 17.63 10.55 -3.81
CA ALA A 36 18.62 10.78 -2.75
C ALA A 36 19.69 11.83 -3.13
N HIS A 37 19.88 12.07 -4.44
CA HIS A 37 20.83 13.05 -4.95
C HIS A 37 20.17 14.36 -5.40
N ARG A 38 18.86 14.51 -5.17
CA ARG A 38 18.09 15.69 -5.55
C ARG A 38 18.03 16.71 -4.42
N SER A 39 18.09 17.99 -4.78
CA SER A 39 17.92 19.10 -3.83
C SER A 39 16.47 19.57 -3.70
N ASP A 40 15.62 19.25 -4.68
CA ASP A 40 14.22 19.66 -4.75
C ASP A 40 13.29 18.60 -4.15
N VAL A 41 13.41 18.39 -2.84
CA VAL A 41 12.54 17.47 -2.09
C VAL A 41 11.38 18.25 -1.47
N HIS A 42 10.18 17.70 -1.59
CA HIS A 42 8.96 18.36 -1.17
C HIS A 42 8.38 17.76 0.10
N GLN A 43 7.62 18.56 0.82
CA GLN A 43 6.81 18.13 1.93
C GLN A 43 5.40 18.64 1.70
N ILE A 44 4.42 17.73 1.68
CA ILE A 44 3.00 18.08 1.54
C ILE A 44 2.28 17.66 2.81
N TYR A 45 2.03 18.61 3.68
CA TYR A 45 1.21 18.44 4.87
C TYR A 45 0.63 19.78 5.31
N PHE A 46 -0.41 19.74 6.13
CA PHE A 46 -0.84 20.89 6.90
C PHE A 46 -0.09 20.95 8.23
N GLU A 47 0.29 22.14 8.68
CA GLU A 47 1.07 22.34 9.92
C GLU A 47 0.44 21.66 11.15
N TRP A 48 -0.89 21.63 11.23
CA TRP A 48 -1.59 20.98 12.34
C TRP A 48 -1.37 19.46 12.40
N GLU A 49 -1.01 18.81 11.28
CA GLU A 49 -0.71 17.37 11.24
C GLU A 49 0.53 17.04 12.07
N LEU A 50 1.47 17.97 12.23
CA LEU A 50 2.68 17.76 13.05
C LEU A 50 2.35 17.60 14.55
N ALA A 51 1.15 18.03 14.98
CA ALA A 51 0.64 17.80 16.33
C ALA A 51 0.00 16.42 16.53
N VAL A 52 -0.17 15.61 15.48
CA VAL A 52 -0.70 14.25 15.59
C VAL A 52 0.27 13.41 16.42
N PRO A 53 -0.17 12.77 17.52
CA PRO A 53 0.73 12.01 18.37
C PRO A 53 1.16 10.72 17.67
N LEU A 54 2.43 10.35 17.85
CA LEU A 54 2.91 9.01 17.50
C LEU A 54 2.23 8.00 18.44
N LEU A 55 1.50 7.02 17.89
CA LEU A 55 0.89 5.92 18.64
C LEU A 55 1.57 4.59 18.30
N PRO A 56 2.54 4.13 19.11
CA PRO A 56 3.33 2.94 18.79
C PRO A 56 2.52 1.66 18.58
N SER A 57 1.39 1.50 19.28
CA SER A 57 0.54 0.32 19.14
C SER A 57 -0.07 0.18 17.74
N MET A 58 -0.23 1.28 17.00
CA MET A 58 -0.75 1.28 15.63
C MET A 58 0.19 0.55 14.65
N VAL A 59 1.44 0.32 15.03
CA VAL A 59 2.41 -0.48 14.26
C VAL A 59 1.88 -1.87 13.91
N TRP A 60 1.08 -2.49 14.78
CA TRP A 60 0.55 -3.83 14.55
C TRP A 60 -0.57 -3.84 13.51
N ILE A 61 -1.39 -2.79 13.49
CA ILE A 61 -2.39 -2.59 12.44
C ILE A 61 -1.68 -2.29 11.13
N TYR A 62 -0.66 -1.42 11.13
CA TYR A 62 0.17 -1.17 9.96
C TYR A 62 0.83 -2.45 9.41
N ALA A 63 1.43 -3.27 10.28
CA ALA A 63 2.08 -4.51 9.89
C ALA A 63 1.10 -5.54 9.28
N SER A 64 -0.21 -5.39 9.51
CA SER A 64 -1.24 -6.23 8.90
C SER A 64 -1.34 -6.10 7.36
N ILE A 65 -0.66 -5.12 6.76
CA ILE A 65 -0.48 -5.04 5.30
C ILE A 65 0.19 -6.31 4.76
N VAL A 66 1.13 -6.91 5.50
CA VAL A 66 1.82 -8.14 5.08
C VAL A 66 0.84 -9.33 4.94
N PRO A 67 0.06 -9.73 5.98
CA PRO A 67 -0.93 -10.77 5.79
C PRO A 67 -2.05 -10.37 4.82
N LEU A 68 -2.41 -9.09 4.71
CA LEU A 68 -3.34 -8.62 3.68
C LEU A 68 -2.81 -8.92 2.27
N MET A 69 -1.51 -8.74 2.03
CA MET A 69 -0.85 -9.09 0.77
C MET A 69 -0.88 -10.59 0.47
N LEU A 70 -1.11 -11.45 1.45
CA LEU A 70 -1.22 -12.91 1.24
C LEU A 70 -2.67 -13.37 1.08
N SER A 71 -3.64 -12.57 1.54
CA SER A 71 -5.07 -12.90 1.46
C SER A 71 -5.59 -13.22 0.05
N PRO A 72 -5.10 -12.64 -1.07
CA PRO A 72 -5.60 -12.98 -2.40
C PRO A 72 -5.36 -14.44 -2.80
N LEU A 73 -4.29 -15.08 -2.30
CA LEU A 73 -4.03 -16.51 -2.54
C LEU A 73 -5.16 -17.39 -1.98
N LEU A 74 -5.68 -16.99 -0.82
CA LEU A 74 -6.71 -17.72 -0.09
C LEU A 74 -8.11 -17.40 -0.64
N CYS A 75 -8.35 -16.15 -1.02
CA CYS A 75 -9.68 -15.65 -1.30
C CYS A 75 -10.03 -15.50 -2.79
N LEU A 76 -9.04 -15.38 -3.67
CA LEU A 76 -9.27 -15.08 -5.09
C LEU A 76 -8.89 -16.26 -5.99
N ASP A 77 -9.63 -16.43 -7.10
CA ASP A 77 -9.25 -17.35 -8.18
C ASP A 77 -8.10 -16.78 -9.05
N ILE A 78 -7.55 -17.62 -9.94
CA ILE A 78 -6.41 -17.25 -10.80
C ILE A 78 -6.73 -16.04 -11.69
N SER A 79 -7.96 -15.93 -12.20
CA SER A 79 -8.38 -14.80 -13.04
C SER A 79 -8.38 -13.50 -12.24
N GLN A 80 -9.04 -13.51 -11.08
CA GLN A 80 -9.07 -12.39 -10.14
C GLN A 80 -7.67 -11.98 -9.69
N GLN A 81 -6.79 -12.93 -9.39
CA GLN A 81 -5.38 -12.67 -9.06
C GLN A 81 -4.64 -11.96 -10.21
N ASN A 82 -4.87 -12.35 -11.46
CA ASN A 82 -4.27 -11.68 -12.62
C ASN A 82 -4.74 -10.23 -12.76
N TYR A 83 -6.03 -9.97 -12.57
CA TYR A 83 -6.56 -8.60 -12.60
C TYR A 83 -5.99 -7.74 -11.48
N LEU A 84 -5.97 -8.28 -10.25
CA LEU A 84 -5.37 -7.64 -9.10
C LEU A 84 -3.89 -7.30 -9.38
N ALA A 85 -3.11 -8.25 -9.90
CA ALA A 85 -1.70 -8.03 -10.21
C ALA A 85 -1.49 -6.93 -11.28
N LYS A 86 -2.32 -6.90 -12.34
CA LYS A 86 -2.27 -5.82 -13.34
C LYS A 86 -2.56 -4.45 -12.73
N GLN A 87 -3.56 -4.37 -11.86
CA GLN A 87 -3.91 -3.12 -11.15
C GLN A 87 -2.77 -2.66 -10.23
N MET A 88 -2.19 -3.57 -9.45
CA MET A 88 -1.06 -3.27 -8.57
C MET A 88 0.19 -2.84 -9.35
N ALA A 89 0.49 -3.50 -10.47
CA ALA A 89 1.57 -3.10 -11.37
C ALA A 89 1.36 -1.69 -11.91
N LEU A 90 0.14 -1.34 -12.31
CA LEU A 90 -0.21 0.00 -12.78
C LEU A 90 -0.09 1.06 -11.68
N VAL A 91 -0.55 0.76 -10.46
CA VAL A 91 -0.36 1.62 -9.29
C VAL A 91 1.11 1.94 -9.08
N MET A 92 1.97 0.91 -9.07
CA MET A 92 3.41 1.11 -8.86
C MET A 92 4.04 1.95 -9.97
N LEU A 93 3.66 1.74 -11.23
CA LEU A 93 4.16 2.55 -12.36
C LEU A 93 3.79 4.02 -12.23
N ILE A 94 2.51 4.31 -11.94
CA ILE A 94 2.04 5.69 -11.82
C ILE A 94 2.64 6.35 -10.57
N ALA A 95 2.64 5.68 -9.42
CA ALA A 95 3.26 6.19 -8.20
C ALA A 95 4.76 6.46 -8.40
N GLY A 96 5.47 5.52 -9.05
CA GLY A 96 6.89 5.69 -9.39
C GLY A 96 7.17 6.92 -10.24
N ALA A 97 6.33 7.18 -11.25
CA ALA A 97 6.44 8.41 -12.04
C ALA A 97 6.24 9.66 -11.18
N VAL A 98 5.26 9.64 -10.27
CA VAL A 98 5.03 10.76 -9.33
C VAL A 98 6.22 10.93 -8.38
N PHE A 99 6.77 9.87 -7.81
CA PHE A 99 7.94 9.94 -6.92
C PHE A 99 9.16 10.58 -7.62
N LEU A 100 9.35 10.32 -8.91
CA LEU A 100 10.46 10.90 -9.68
C LEU A 100 10.25 12.38 -10.02
N VAL A 101 9.00 12.78 -10.30
CA VAL A 101 8.66 14.18 -10.63
C VAL A 101 8.55 15.03 -9.37
N PHE A 102 8.10 14.43 -8.27
CA PHE A 102 7.79 15.09 -7.01
C PHE A 102 8.32 14.23 -5.84
N PRO A 103 9.64 14.19 -5.61
CA PRO A 103 10.21 13.41 -4.51
C PRO A 103 9.81 14.05 -3.18
N GLY A 104 9.19 13.26 -2.30
CA GLY A 104 8.54 13.76 -1.08
C GLY A 104 9.14 13.19 0.19
N LYS A 105 9.13 13.95 1.29
CA LYS A 105 9.46 13.48 2.65
C LYS A 105 8.30 13.72 3.60
N VAL A 106 8.22 12.91 4.65
CA VAL A 106 7.37 13.21 5.80
C VAL A 106 7.88 14.44 6.56
N GLY A 107 6.98 15.18 7.17
CA GLY A 107 7.26 16.38 7.98
C GLY A 107 7.58 16.10 9.43
N TYR A 108 7.36 14.88 9.91
CA TYR A 108 7.58 14.52 11.31
C TYR A 108 9.07 14.52 11.67
N GLU A 109 9.38 15.07 12.85
CA GLU A 109 10.75 15.07 13.38
C GLU A 109 11.23 13.66 13.75
N SER A 110 12.55 13.47 13.71
CA SER A 110 13.17 12.23 14.17
C SER A 110 13.05 12.10 15.68
N VAL A 111 12.53 10.96 16.15
CA VAL A 111 12.42 10.65 17.58
C VAL A 111 13.62 9.77 17.96
N ALA A 112 14.44 10.21 18.93
CA ALA A 112 15.66 9.51 19.32
C ALA A 112 15.41 8.08 19.84
N ASP A 113 14.37 7.90 20.66
CA ASP A 113 14.04 6.62 21.30
C ASP A 113 12.77 5.98 20.69
N LEU A 114 12.82 5.75 19.38
CA LEU A 114 11.68 5.16 18.68
C LEU A 114 11.48 3.69 19.10
N PRO A 115 10.24 3.25 19.39
CA PRO A 115 9.96 1.84 19.68
C PRO A 115 10.47 0.91 18.57
N ARG A 116 11.12 -0.20 18.95
CA ARG A 116 11.82 -1.11 18.02
C ARG A 116 10.99 -1.52 16.80
N ALA A 117 9.70 -1.79 17.00
CA ALA A 117 8.82 -2.18 15.89
C ALA A 117 8.62 -1.05 14.87
N ILE A 118 8.48 0.20 15.32
CA ILE A 118 8.38 1.35 14.40
C ILE A 118 9.73 1.61 13.75
N ALA A 119 10.83 1.50 14.50
CA ALA A 119 12.18 1.66 13.96
C ALA A 119 12.47 0.64 12.85
N ALA A 120 12.05 -0.62 13.04
CA ALA A 120 12.17 -1.66 12.03
C ALA A 120 11.40 -1.30 10.75
N ILE A 121 10.17 -0.81 10.86
CA ILE A 121 9.38 -0.41 9.68
C ILE A 121 10.02 0.80 8.99
N ARG A 122 10.43 1.83 9.74
CA ARG A 122 11.12 3.00 9.17
C ARG A 122 12.48 2.66 8.53
N SER A 123 13.11 1.55 8.90
CA SER A 123 14.33 1.09 8.24
C SER A 123 14.09 0.44 6.87
N ILE A 124 12.85 0.05 6.60
CA ILE A 124 12.42 -0.55 5.33
C ILE A 124 11.78 0.53 4.43
N ASP A 125 11.01 1.44 5.02
CA ASP A 125 10.36 2.53 4.31
C ASP A 125 11.40 3.60 3.93
N LEU A 126 11.57 3.78 2.62
CA LEU A 126 12.55 4.72 2.07
C LEU A 126 11.99 6.16 2.07
N PRO A 127 12.83 7.18 2.32
CA PRO A 127 12.37 8.49 2.74
C PRO A 127 11.78 9.38 1.64
N TYR A 128 12.03 9.10 0.35
CA TYR A 128 11.68 10.02 -0.74
C TYR A 128 10.36 9.68 -1.48
N ASN A 129 9.74 8.55 -1.14
CA ASN A 129 8.62 7.97 -1.89
C ASN A 129 7.30 8.02 -1.10
N VAL A 130 6.92 9.20 -0.64
CA VAL A 130 5.82 9.37 0.33
C VAL A 130 4.47 9.61 -0.37
N PHE A 131 4.40 10.54 -1.33
CA PHE A 131 3.18 10.88 -2.07
C PHE A 131 3.20 10.30 -3.49
N PRO A 132 2.17 9.54 -3.94
CA PRO A 132 1.03 9.02 -3.17
C PRO A 132 1.40 7.79 -2.34
N SER A 133 0.63 7.50 -1.28
CA SER A 133 0.91 6.34 -0.42
C SER A 133 0.65 5.01 -1.15
N LEU A 134 1.72 4.25 -1.41
CA LEU A 134 1.62 2.88 -1.95
C LEU A 134 0.95 1.91 -0.96
N HIS A 135 1.22 2.06 0.33
CA HIS A 135 0.58 1.26 1.39
C HIS A 135 -0.94 1.35 1.31
N VAL A 136 -1.45 2.58 1.21
CA VAL A 136 -2.89 2.83 1.08
C VAL A 136 -3.40 2.35 -0.27
N ALA A 137 -2.70 2.64 -1.38
CA ALA A 137 -3.16 2.30 -2.71
C ALA A 137 -3.30 0.78 -2.92
N LEU A 138 -2.24 0.02 -2.60
CA LEU A 138 -2.20 -1.43 -2.78
C LEU A 138 -3.18 -2.13 -1.83
N SER A 139 -3.23 -1.73 -0.56
CA SER A 139 -4.17 -2.29 0.41
C SER A 139 -5.62 -2.04 0.00
N SER A 140 -5.93 -0.83 -0.51
CA SER A 140 -7.29 -0.48 -0.94
C SER A 140 -7.74 -1.33 -2.13
N ILE A 141 -6.87 -1.55 -3.13
CA ILE A 141 -7.20 -2.41 -4.26
C ILE A 141 -7.43 -3.86 -3.80
N ILE A 142 -6.57 -4.42 -2.94
CA ILE A 142 -6.79 -5.77 -2.40
C ILE A 142 -8.14 -5.84 -1.68
N MET A 143 -8.42 -4.87 -0.80
CA MET A 143 -9.68 -4.78 -0.07
C MET A 143 -10.90 -4.69 -0.99
N LEU A 144 -10.82 -3.98 -2.12
CA LEU A 144 -11.90 -3.91 -3.11
C LEU A 144 -12.22 -5.27 -3.74
N HIS A 145 -11.20 -6.09 -4.03
CA HIS A 145 -11.40 -7.45 -4.53
C HIS A 145 -12.01 -8.35 -3.44
N LEU A 146 -11.46 -8.31 -2.23
CA LEU A 146 -12.00 -9.08 -1.10
C LEU A 146 -13.45 -8.69 -0.79
N TYR A 147 -13.78 -7.40 -0.80
CA TYR A 147 -15.13 -6.90 -0.53
C TYR A 147 -16.19 -7.52 -1.45
N ARG A 148 -15.82 -7.90 -2.69
CA ARG A 148 -16.73 -8.59 -3.63
C ARG A 148 -16.89 -10.08 -3.34
N THR A 149 -15.98 -10.68 -2.58
CA THR A 149 -15.95 -12.11 -2.26
C THR A 149 -16.64 -12.42 -0.92
N PHE A 150 -16.62 -11.49 0.02
CA PHE A 150 -17.18 -11.67 1.36
C PHE A 150 -18.67 -11.27 1.46
N ASP A 151 -19.36 -11.84 2.45
CA ASP A 151 -20.76 -11.53 2.78
C ASP A 151 -20.93 -10.14 3.42
N SER A 152 -22.13 -9.77 3.86
CA SER A 152 -22.36 -8.45 4.48
C SER A 152 -21.52 -8.21 5.73
N ARG A 153 -21.36 -9.22 6.60
CA ARG A 153 -20.56 -9.11 7.82
C ARG A 153 -19.08 -8.97 7.52
N GLY A 154 -18.55 -9.79 6.61
CA GLY A 154 -17.16 -9.68 6.15
C GLY A 154 -16.89 -8.34 5.47
N ARG A 155 -17.84 -7.81 4.68
CA ARG A 155 -17.73 -6.48 4.07
C ARG A 155 -17.64 -5.35 5.08
N VAL A 156 -18.44 -5.39 6.15
CA VAL A 156 -18.34 -4.42 7.25
C VAL A 156 -16.98 -4.53 7.96
N PHE A 157 -16.54 -5.75 8.25
CA PHE A 157 -15.22 -5.98 8.84
C PHE A 157 -14.09 -5.40 7.98
N LEU A 158 -14.08 -5.69 6.68
CA LEU A 158 -13.07 -5.18 5.74
C LEU A 158 -13.07 -3.64 5.68
N ALA A 159 -14.26 -3.02 5.70
CA ALA A 159 -14.38 -1.57 5.70
C ALA A 159 -13.80 -0.94 6.98
N ILE A 160 -14.13 -1.51 8.14
CA ILE A 160 -13.56 -1.07 9.44
C ILE A 160 -12.04 -1.26 9.44
N TRP A 161 -11.55 -2.39 8.94
CA TRP A 161 -10.12 -2.69 8.91
C TRP A 161 -9.36 -1.77 7.97
N LEU A 162 -9.94 -1.41 6.82
CA LEU A 162 -9.34 -0.42 5.90
C LEU A 162 -9.22 0.95 6.56
N VAL A 163 -10.25 1.40 7.29
CA VAL A 163 -10.19 2.65 8.06
C VAL A 163 -9.10 2.58 9.14
N ALA A 164 -9.00 1.45 9.85
CA ALA A 164 -7.96 1.24 10.84
C ALA A 164 -6.54 1.25 10.24
N LEU A 165 -6.36 0.63 9.06
CA LEU A 165 -5.11 0.67 8.29
C LEU A 165 -4.74 2.09 7.84
N ILE A 166 -5.70 2.86 7.37
CA ILE A 166 -5.47 4.25 6.99
C ILE A 166 -5.11 5.10 8.21
N ALA A 167 -5.81 4.90 9.34
CA ALA A 167 -5.45 5.57 10.58
C ALA A 167 -4.03 5.18 11.04
N SER A 168 -3.65 3.90 10.89
CA SER A 168 -2.36 3.43 11.36
C SER A 168 -1.19 4.08 10.62
N VAL A 169 -1.29 4.34 9.32
CA VAL A 169 -0.22 5.04 8.58
C VAL A 169 0.00 6.47 9.06
N LEU A 170 -1.07 7.15 9.51
CA LEU A 170 -0.99 8.51 10.06
C LEU A 170 -0.38 8.49 11.46
N PHE A 171 -0.89 7.64 12.34
CA PHE A 171 -0.43 7.57 13.74
C PHE A 171 0.92 6.88 13.94
N THR A 172 1.44 6.19 12.92
CA THR A 172 2.84 5.70 12.88
C THR A 172 3.77 6.72 12.21
N HIS A 173 3.26 7.90 11.84
CA HIS A 173 4.00 8.97 11.17
C HIS A 173 4.66 8.55 9.85
N GLN A 174 4.04 7.59 9.14
CA GLN A 174 4.55 7.12 7.85
C GLN A 174 4.03 7.97 6.70
N HIS A 175 2.86 8.57 6.86
CA HIS A 175 2.20 9.37 5.84
C HIS A 175 1.44 10.54 6.47
N HIS A 176 1.24 11.57 5.66
CA HIS A 176 0.31 12.67 5.86
C HIS A 176 -1.00 12.42 5.10
N ILE A 177 -2.01 13.25 5.37
CA ILE A 177 -3.35 13.10 4.79
C ILE A 177 -3.32 13.20 3.27
N ALA A 178 -2.50 14.09 2.70
CA ALA A 178 -2.36 14.21 1.25
C ALA A 178 -1.93 12.89 0.61
N ASP A 179 -0.97 12.19 1.21
CA ASP A 179 -0.46 10.90 0.72
C ASP A 179 -1.53 9.83 0.74
N VAL A 180 -2.34 9.80 1.80
CA VAL A 180 -3.48 8.88 1.95
C VAL A 180 -4.51 9.14 0.86
N LEU A 181 -4.91 10.40 0.66
CA LEU A 181 -5.88 10.77 -0.36
C LEU A 181 -5.36 10.46 -1.77
N GLY A 182 -4.07 10.73 -2.02
CA GLY A 182 -3.39 10.37 -3.25
C GLY A 182 -3.38 8.86 -3.48
N GLY A 183 -3.12 8.06 -2.44
CA GLY A 183 -3.15 6.60 -2.49
C GLY A 183 -4.55 6.06 -2.80
N LEU A 184 -5.59 6.59 -2.15
CA LEU A 184 -7.00 6.22 -2.41
C LEU A 184 -7.43 6.59 -3.83
N ALA A 185 -7.10 7.80 -4.28
CA ALA A 185 -7.40 8.26 -5.64
C ALA A 185 -6.69 7.40 -6.69
N LEU A 186 -5.42 7.06 -6.45
CA LEU A 186 -4.63 6.21 -7.33
C LEU A 186 -5.20 4.77 -7.39
N ALA A 187 -5.58 4.21 -6.25
CA ALA A 187 -6.24 2.91 -6.19
C ALA A 187 -7.54 2.89 -7.01
N TRP A 188 -8.40 3.91 -6.81
CA TRP A 188 -9.63 4.05 -7.55
C TRP A 188 -9.38 4.19 -9.06
N LEU A 189 -8.43 5.04 -9.45
CA LEU A 189 -8.07 5.25 -10.85
C LEU A 189 -7.61 3.94 -11.51
N CYS A 190 -6.67 3.22 -10.91
CA CYS A 190 -6.12 1.99 -11.47
C CYS A 190 -7.18 0.87 -11.52
N TYR A 191 -8.03 0.78 -10.50
CA TYR A 191 -9.17 -0.15 -10.48
C TYR A 191 -10.14 0.11 -11.64
N ARG A 192 -10.34 1.38 -12.01
CA ARG A 192 -11.20 1.78 -13.13
C ARG A 192 -10.56 1.57 -14.49
N LEU A 193 -9.26 1.81 -14.62
CA LEU A 193 -8.51 1.65 -15.88
C LEU A 193 -8.31 0.18 -16.27
N VAL A 194 -8.21 -0.72 -15.29
CA VAL A 194 -8.11 -2.16 -15.51
C VAL A 194 -9.35 -2.83 -14.90
N PRO A 195 -10.52 -2.75 -15.56
CA PRO A 195 -11.74 -3.33 -15.02
C PRO A 195 -11.65 -4.86 -15.01
N LEU A 196 -12.27 -5.47 -14.00
CA LEU A 196 -12.59 -6.90 -14.03
C LEU A 196 -13.46 -7.15 -15.26
N GLU A 197 -13.10 -8.12 -16.11
CA GLU A 197 -14.01 -8.59 -17.15
C GLU A 197 -15.34 -8.99 -16.48
N ARG A 198 -16.43 -8.38 -16.92
CA ARG A 198 -17.77 -8.84 -16.54
C ARG A 198 -17.92 -10.21 -17.19
N CYS A 199 -17.89 -11.29 -16.41
CA CYS A 199 -18.53 -12.52 -16.84
C CYS A 199 -19.98 -12.15 -17.22
N ARG A 200 -20.27 -12.18 -18.51
CA ARG A 200 -21.65 -12.22 -19.01
C ARG A 200 -22.20 -13.61 -18.78
#